data_AF-A0A1B6KAC7-F1
#
_entry.id   AF-A0A1B6KAC7-F1
#
_cell.length_a   1.000
_cell.length_b   1.000
_cell.length_c   1.000
_cell.angle_alpha   90.00
_cell.angle_beta   90.00
_cell.angle_gamma   90.00
#
_symmetry.space_group_name_H-M   'P 1'
#
loop_
_entity.id
_entity.type
_entity.pdbx_description
1 polymer ?
#
loop_
_entity_poly.entity_id
_entity_poly.type
_entity_poly.pdbx_seq_one_letter_code
_entity_poly.pdbx_strand_id
1 'polypeptide(L)'
;LGAKIVIIEEAAEVLESHIVTALSSQCQQVILIGDHKQLRPNPAVYRLCQRFNFDISLFERMVKNGLNCYQLDEQHRMRPEFASLIVPAIYARLTNHHSTENRPNILGVNHNLYFITHNH
;
A
#
# COMPACT_ATOMS: atom_id res chain seq x y z
N LEU A 1 -14.85 -23.33 10.97
CA LEU A 1 -14.25 -21.99 11.14
C LEU A 1 -15.30 -20.95 10.84
N GLY A 2 -15.45 -19.92 11.67
CA GLY A 2 -16.57 -18.98 11.57
C GLY A 2 -16.28 -17.67 12.28
N ALA A 3 -15.17 -17.02 11.90
CA ALA A 3 -14.83 -15.73 12.46
C ALA A 3 -15.89 -14.70 12.06
N LYS A 4 -16.48 -14.01 13.05
CA LYS A 4 -17.44 -12.93 12.81
C LYS A 4 -16.76 -11.67 12.26
N ILE A 5 -15.49 -11.47 12.60
CA ILE A 5 -14.68 -10.33 12.17
C ILE A 5 -13.45 -10.89 11.48
N VAL A 6 -13.16 -10.40 10.27
CA VAL A 6 -11.98 -10.77 9.50
C VAL A 6 -11.18 -9.51 9.19
N ILE A 7 -9.89 -9.53 9.52
CA ILE A 7 -8.94 -8.45 9.23
C ILE A 7 -7.97 -8.98 8.18
N ILE A 8 -7.78 -8.21 7.11
CA ILE A 8 -6.85 -8.52 6.04
C ILE A 8 -5.85 -7.38 5.95
N GLU A 9 -4.59 -7.67 6.27
CA GLU A 9 -3.45 -6.77 6.02
C GLU A 9 -2.93 -6.93 4.59
N GLU A 10 -2.32 -5.88 4.07
CA GLU A 10 -1.85 -5.79 2.67
C GLU A 10 -2.94 -6.13 1.64
N ALA A 11 -4.19 -5.79 1.94
CA ALA A 11 -5.36 -6.13 1.14
C ALA A 11 -5.30 -5.57 -0.30
N ALA A 12 -4.46 -4.55 -0.55
CA ALA A 12 -4.21 -4.01 -1.87
C ALA A 12 -3.39 -4.97 -2.76
N GLU A 13 -2.56 -5.82 -2.18
CA GLU A 13 -1.67 -6.77 -2.88
C GLU A 13 -2.27 -8.19 -2.98
N VAL A 14 -3.41 -8.44 -2.32
CA VAL A 14 -4.06 -9.75 -2.31
C VAL A 14 -5.11 -9.84 -3.43
N LEU A 15 -5.07 -10.96 -4.18
CA LEU A 15 -6.10 -11.29 -5.16
C LEU A 15 -7.47 -11.34 -4.47
N GLU A 16 -8.46 -10.72 -5.11
CA GLU A 16 -9.83 -10.72 -4.62
C GLU A 16 -10.36 -12.13 -4.32
N SER A 17 -10.06 -13.10 -5.19
CA SER A 17 -10.48 -14.50 -5.02
C SER A 17 -10.00 -15.10 -3.70
N HIS A 18 -8.78 -14.77 -3.26
CA HIS A 18 -8.24 -15.23 -1.98
C HIS A 18 -8.98 -14.61 -0.81
N ILE A 19 -9.35 -13.33 -0.90
CA ILE A 19 -10.14 -12.67 0.16
C ILE A 19 -11.54 -13.30 0.23
N VAL A 20 -12.23 -13.42 -0.90
CA VAL A 20 -13.61 -13.95 -0.96
C VAL A 20 -13.68 -15.37 -0.40
N THR A 21 -12.71 -16.23 -0.71
CA THR A 21 -12.66 -17.61 -0.19
C THR A 21 -12.36 -17.70 1.31
N ALA A 22 -11.71 -16.69 1.89
CA ALA A 22 -11.47 -16.62 3.33
C ALA A 22 -12.72 -16.16 4.13
N LEU A 23 -13.71 -15.54 3.47
CA LEU A 23 -14.94 -15.07 4.11
C LEU A 23 -15.95 -16.22 4.25
N SER A 24 -16.24 -16.60 5.50
CA SER A 24 -17.30 -17.57 5.80
C SER A 24 -18.69 -16.91 5.82
N SER A 25 -19.75 -17.71 5.73
CA SER A 25 -21.14 -17.25 5.89
C SER A 25 -21.45 -16.65 7.27
N GLN A 26 -20.56 -16.85 8.26
CA GLN A 26 -20.67 -16.28 9.60
C GLN A 26 -19.96 -14.92 9.74
N CYS A 27 -19.23 -14.47 8.70
CA CYS A 27 -18.54 -13.18 8.72
C CYS A 27 -19.56 -12.03 8.69
N GLN A 28 -19.44 -11.11 9.65
CA GLN A 28 -20.31 -9.95 9.83
C GLN A 28 -19.56 -8.64 9.56
N GLN A 29 -18.23 -8.63 9.72
CA GLN A 29 -17.39 -7.46 9.52
C GLN A 29 -16.08 -7.85 8.84
N VAL A 30 -15.70 -7.06 7.82
CA VAL A 30 -14.42 -7.19 7.13
C VAL A 30 -13.68 -5.86 7.26
N ILE A 31 -12.44 -5.91 7.71
CA ILE A 31 -11.53 -4.77 7.77
C ILE A 31 -10.41 -5.04 6.79
N LEU A 32 -10.31 -4.18 5.77
CA LEU A 32 -9.26 -4.24 4.76
C LEU A 32 -8.26 -3.13 5.02
N ILE A 33 -7.01 -3.50 5.28
CA ILE A 33 -5.89 -2.57 5.49
C ILE A 33 -4.94 -2.75 4.32
N GLY A 34 -4.60 -1.67 3.63
CA GLY A 34 -3.67 -1.70 2.51
C GLY A 34 -3.56 -0.36 1.81
N ASP A 35 -2.72 -0.31 0.77
CA ASP A 35 -2.47 0.90 0.00
C ASP A 35 -2.65 0.66 -1.51
N HIS A 36 -3.78 1.13 -2.04
CA HIS A 36 -4.12 1.04 -3.46
C HIS A 36 -3.27 1.94 -4.39
N LYS A 37 -2.37 2.77 -3.84
CA LYS A 37 -1.39 3.55 -4.61
C LYS A 37 -0.05 2.82 -4.78
N GLN A 38 0.15 1.70 -4.07
CA GLN A 38 1.37 0.88 -4.13
C GLN A 38 1.18 -0.33 -5.07
N LEU A 39 1.77 -1.46 -4.73
CA LEU A 39 1.75 -2.68 -5.55
C LEU A 39 0.32 -3.23 -5.65
N ARG A 40 0.02 -3.76 -6.83
CA ARG A 40 -1.18 -4.54 -7.11
C ARG A 40 -0.90 -6.04 -7.00
N PRO A 41 -1.92 -6.88 -6.83
CA PRO A 41 -1.77 -8.33 -6.92
C PRO A 41 -1.18 -8.72 -8.27
N ASN A 42 -0.23 -9.65 -8.26
CA ASN A 42 0.42 -10.17 -9.46
C ASN A 42 -0.12 -11.57 -9.79
N PRO A 43 -1.06 -11.73 -10.74
CA PRO A 43 -1.56 -13.04 -11.10
C PRO A 43 -0.58 -13.79 -12.00
N ALA A 44 -0.54 -15.12 -11.85
CA ALA A 44 0.36 -15.99 -12.61
C ALA A 44 0.18 -15.91 -14.15
N VAL A 45 -0.99 -15.48 -14.62
CA VAL A 45 -1.31 -15.36 -16.05
C VAL A 45 -1.60 -13.90 -16.37
N TYR A 46 -0.61 -13.21 -16.96
CA TYR A 46 -0.71 -11.79 -17.33
C TYR A 46 -1.92 -11.44 -18.22
N ARG A 47 -2.33 -12.36 -19.10
CA ARG A 47 -3.51 -12.16 -19.96
C ARG A 47 -4.80 -11.97 -19.16
N LEU A 48 -4.87 -12.50 -17.93
CA LEU A 48 -6.02 -12.31 -17.06
C LEU A 48 -6.10 -10.88 -16.51
N CYS A 49 -4.97 -10.23 -16.20
CA CYS A 49 -4.95 -8.79 -15.88
C CYS A 49 -5.54 -8.00 -17.04
N GLN A 50 -4.97 -8.18 -18.23
CA GLN A 50 -5.28 -7.33 -19.37
C GLN A 50 -6.73 -7.46 -19.87
N ARG A 51 -7.30 -8.67 -19.79
CA ARG A 51 -8.66 -8.92 -20.29
C ARG A 51 -9.75 -8.78 -19.24
N PHE A 52 -9.44 -9.06 -17.98
CA PHE A 52 -10.45 -9.21 -16.93
C PHE A 52 -10.15 -8.36 -15.69
N ASN A 53 -9.10 -7.54 -15.70
CA ASN A 53 -8.64 -6.73 -14.57
C ASN A 53 -8.40 -7.57 -13.32
N PHE A 54 -7.82 -8.77 -13.50
CA PHE A 54 -7.61 -9.73 -12.42
C PHE A 54 -6.54 -9.29 -11.41
N ASP A 55 -5.83 -8.19 -11.70
CA ASP A 55 -4.90 -7.47 -10.83
C ASP A 55 -5.58 -6.34 -10.04
N ILE A 56 -6.91 -6.19 -10.09
CA ILE A 56 -7.62 -5.29 -9.18
C ILE A 56 -7.96 -6.07 -7.91
N SER A 57 -7.40 -5.64 -6.77
CA SER A 57 -7.75 -6.20 -5.47
C SER A 57 -9.17 -5.84 -5.04
N LEU A 58 -9.73 -6.61 -4.10
CA LEU A 58 -11.02 -6.29 -3.50
C LEU A 58 -11.02 -4.89 -2.87
N PHE A 59 -9.90 -4.52 -2.22
CA PHE A 59 -9.68 -3.21 -1.62
C PHE A 59 -9.80 -2.11 -2.69
N GLU A 60 -9.00 -2.18 -3.76
CA GLU A 60 -9.03 -1.18 -4.83
C GLU A 60 -10.42 -1.08 -5.48
N ARG A 61 -11.08 -2.22 -5.69
CA ARG A 61 -12.43 -2.24 -6.25
C ARG A 61 -13.47 -1.57 -5.35
N MET A 62 -13.41 -1.78 -4.05
CA MET A 62 -14.31 -1.11 -3.09
C MET A 62 -14.13 0.41 -3.13
N VAL A 63 -12.88 0.89 -3.17
CA VAL A 63 -12.58 2.33 -3.30
C VAL A 63 -13.16 2.89 -4.61
N LYS A 64 -12.94 2.21 -5.74
CA LYS A 64 -13.48 2.60 -7.05
C LYS A 64 -15.01 2.64 -7.09
N ASN A 65 -15.66 1.79 -6.31
CA ASN A 65 -17.12 1.75 -6.19
C ASN A 65 -17.69 2.80 -5.22
N GLY A 66 -16.87 3.72 -4.71
CA GLY A 66 -17.29 4.82 -3.85
C GLY A 66 -17.40 4.46 -2.37
N LEU A 67 -16.83 3.32 -1.95
CA LEU A 67 -16.72 3.01 -0.53
C LEU A 67 -15.68 3.92 0.12
N ASN A 68 -16.00 4.44 1.31
CA ASN A 68 -15.10 5.32 2.04
C ASN A 68 -13.79 4.59 2.38
N CYS A 69 -12.66 5.19 1.97
CA CYS A 69 -11.32 4.75 2.32
C CYS A 69 -10.68 5.81 3.21
N TYR A 70 -10.29 5.43 4.42
CA TYR A 70 -9.59 6.30 5.35
C TYR A 70 -8.09 6.11 5.18
N GLN A 71 -7.38 7.17 4.82
CA GLN A 71 -5.93 7.18 4.69
C GLN A 71 -5.29 7.68 5.99
N LEU A 72 -4.32 6.93 6.51
CA LEU A 72 -3.42 7.43 7.55
C LEU A 72 -2.40 8.38 6.90
N ASP A 73 -2.28 9.59 7.41
CA ASP A 73 -1.52 10.66 6.77
C ASP A 73 -0.24 11.04 7.50
N GLU A 74 0.12 10.41 8.63
CA GLU A 74 1.38 10.59 9.32
C GLU A 74 2.29 9.36 9.16
N GLN A 75 3.54 9.57 8.73
CA GLN A 75 4.54 8.51 8.56
C GLN A 75 5.60 8.52 9.67
N HIS A 76 6.01 7.33 10.11
CA HIS A 76 6.96 7.15 11.21
C HIS A 76 8.28 6.47 10.79
N ARG A 77 8.47 6.13 9.52
CA ARG A 77 9.58 5.29 9.05
C ARG A 77 10.71 6.09 8.40
N MET A 78 10.39 6.89 7.40
CA MET A 78 11.35 7.49 6.47
C MET A 78 11.79 8.87 6.94
N ARG A 79 13.03 9.27 6.61
CA ARG A 79 13.48 10.66 6.85
C ARG A 79 12.67 11.62 5.97
N PRO A 80 12.49 12.88 6.38
CA PRO A 80 11.81 13.89 5.57
C PRO A 80 12.36 14.04 4.15
N GLU A 81 13.67 13.89 3.94
CA GLU A 81 14.32 13.96 2.62
C GLU A 81 13.90 12.84 1.64
N PHE A 82 13.51 11.67 2.16
CA PHE A 82 12.90 10.61 1.34
C PHE A 82 11.40 10.89 1.13
N ALA A 83 10.73 11.48 2.11
CA ALA A 83 9.31 11.82 2.03
C ALA A 83 9.00 12.86 0.96
N SER A 84 9.90 13.84 0.80
CA SER A 84 9.80 14.81 -0.28
C SER A 84 9.90 14.20 -1.68
N LEU A 85 10.33 12.94 -1.84
CA LEU A 85 10.36 12.29 -3.15
C LEU A 85 9.02 11.68 -3.55
N ILE A 86 8.20 11.27 -2.57
CA ILE A 86 6.90 10.62 -2.81
C ILE A 86 5.72 11.58 -2.62
N VAL A 87 5.95 12.74 -1.99
CA VAL A 87 4.96 13.81 -1.82
C VAL A 87 5.39 15.01 -2.67
N PRO A 88 4.58 15.48 -3.65
CA PRO A 88 3.21 15.08 -3.97
C PRO A 88 3.09 13.98 -5.05
N ALA A 89 4.21 13.35 -5.45
CA ALA A 89 4.26 12.49 -6.65
C ALA A 89 3.32 11.27 -6.60
N ILE A 90 3.22 10.61 -5.45
CA ILE A 90 2.37 9.43 -5.21
C ILE A 90 1.21 9.80 -4.28
N TYR A 91 1.50 10.54 -3.21
CA TYR A 91 0.53 10.91 -2.19
C TYR A 91 0.34 12.42 -2.16
N ALA A 92 -0.91 12.88 -2.17
CA ALA A 92 -1.24 14.30 -2.08
C ALA A 92 -0.83 14.91 -0.72
N ARG A 93 -0.95 14.13 0.37
CA ARG A 93 -0.57 14.53 1.72
C ARG A 93 0.01 13.34 2.48
N LEU A 94 1.18 13.53 3.07
CA LEU A 94 1.80 12.63 4.04
C LEU A 94 2.74 13.47 4.93
N THR A 95 2.42 13.63 6.20
CA THR A 95 3.21 14.36 7.20
C THR A 95 4.24 13.45 7.84
N ASN A 96 5.33 14.04 8.32
CA ASN A 96 6.38 13.32 9.01
C ASN A 96 6.15 13.40 10.51
N HIS A 97 6.14 12.27 11.20
CA HIS A 97 6.17 12.26 12.65
C HIS A 97 7.53 12.76 13.15
N HIS A 98 7.55 13.47 14.28
CA HIS A 98 8.77 14.07 14.87
C HIS A 98 9.91 13.07 15.08
N SER A 99 9.61 11.79 15.31
CA SER A 99 10.60 10.71 15.46
C SER A 99 11.47 10.49 14.21
N THR A 100 11.07 11.03 13.06
CA THR A 100 11.77 10.84 11.78
C THR A 100 12.74 11.97 11.43
N GLU A 101 12.61 13.13 12.09
CA GLU A 101 13.39 14.34 11.80
C GLU A 101 14.85 14.21 12.23
N ASN A 102 15.11 13.50 13.34
CA ASN A 102 16.43 13.44 13.98
C ASN A 102 17.11 12.06 13.85
N ARG A 103 16.92 11.38 12.72
CA ARG A 103 17.58 10.07 12.49
C ARG A 103 19.11 10.23 12.32
N PRO A 104 19.95 9.38 12.92
CA PRO A 104 21.41 9.51 12.85
C PRO A 104 21.92 9.25 11.43
N ASN A 105 22.80 10.12 10.90
CA ASN A 105 23.34 9.96 9.55
C ASN A 105 24.01 8.59 9.33
N ILE A 106 23.94 8.10 8.10
CA ILE A 106 24.60 6.85 7.71
C ILE A 106 26.12 7.07 7.80
N LEU A 107 26.80 6.18 8.53
CA LEU A 107 28.25 6.27 8.72
C LEU A 107 28.99 5.94 7.42
N GLY A 108 30.09 6.65 7.18
CA GLY A 108 30.96 6.40 6.01
C GLY A 108 30.49 7.02 4.70
N VAL A 109 29.40 7.80 4.70
CA VAL A 109 28.90 8.56 3.55
C VAL A 109 28.61 10.01 3.95
N ASN A 110 28.68 10.93 2.97
CA ASN A 110 28.48 12.37 3.21
C ASN A 110 27.00 12.78 3.31
N HIS A 111 26.10 12.04 2.68
CA HIS A 111 24.66 12.31 2.62
C HIS A 111 23.87 11.01 2.79
N ASN A 112 22.58 11.10 3.19
CA ASN A 112 21.73 9.89 3.26
C ASN A 112 20.96 9.64 1.96
N LEU A 113 20.96 10.60 1.02
CA LEU A 113 20.28 10.50 -0.27
C LEU A 113 21.26 10.88 -1.40
N TYR A 114 21.39 9.99 -2.39
CA TYR A 114 22.18 10.20 -3.59
C TYR A 114 21.35 9.82 -4.82
N PHE A 115 21.43 10.63 -5.88
CA PHE A 115 20.96 10.27 -7.20
C PHE A 115 22.17 10.01 -8.08
N ILE A 116 22.20 8.85 -8.73
CA ILE A 116 23.25 8.48 -9.67
C ILE A 116 22.61 8.28 -11.03
N THR A 117 23.00 9.11 -11.98
CA THR A 117 22.62 8.93 -13.38
C THR A 117 23.78 8.24 -14.08
N HIS A 118 23.54 7.03 -14.60
CA HIS A 118 24.50 6.34 -15.44
C HIS A 118 24.31 6.81 -16.88
N ASN A 119 25.29 7.54 -17.42
CA ASN A 119 25.38 7.81 -18.84
C ASN A 119 26.16 6.66 -19.49
N HIS A 120 25.62 6.08 -20.57
CA HIS A 120 26.46 5.37 -21.53
C HIS A 120 27.31 6.38 -22.30
#